data_AF-A0A1Q9VXH6-F1
#
_entry.id   AF-A0A1Q9VXH6-F1
#
_cell.length_a   1.000
_cell.length_b   1.000
_cell.length_c   1.000
_cell.angle_alpha   90.00
_cell.angle_beta   90.00
_cell.angle_gamma   90.00
#
_symmetry.space_group_name_H-M   'P 1'
#
loop_
_entity.id
_entity.type
_entity.pdbx_description
1 polymer ?
#
loop_
_entity_poly.entity_id
_entity_poly.type
_entity_poly.pdbx_seq_one_letter_code
_entity_poly.pdbx_strand_id
1 'polypeptide(L)'
;MSTAPARPLARRRTPATAPPARRGPRRTAASLTAGALVALTAACGASGADGGAASGSGAEERTLTVLAAASLRDVLTEIAADFEAEHEGVTVALSFAGSSDLADQVLAGAPADVLATADERTMERVVEAGDARDPVVFATNTLTVVTPPDNPAEVTGLADLADDDVRVVVCAPRVPCGAATDAVEDAAGVSLHRVSEEASVTDVLGKVTSGEADAGLVYVTDARLAGQDVAVVDVPEAAAAVNTYPVAVLAAASEAGPDQAELAQEWVDLVTGDAGREALADAGFGAP
;
A
#
# COMPACT_ATOMS: atom_id res chain seq x y z
N MET A 1 -21.84 55.99 -41.45
CA MET A 1 -22.72 56.37 -40.33
C MET A 1 -23.29 55.07 -39.78
N SER A 2 -22.76 54.59 -38.64
CA SER A 2 -23.45 54.58 -37.33
C SER A 2 -24.33 53.32 -37.20
N THR A 3 -24.28 52.45 -36.17
CA THR A 3 -23.75 52.56 -34.80
C THR A 3 -23.69 51.14 -34.22
N ALA A 4 -22.66 50.80 -33.45
CA ALA A 4 -22.53 49.55 -32.70
C ALA A 4 -23.37 49.59 -31.39
N PRO A 5 -23.91 48.46 -30.89
CA PRO A 5 -24.57 48.42 -29.59
C PRO A 5 -23.56 48.30 -28.42
N ALA A 6 -23.97 48.88 -27.31
CA ALA A 6 -23.15 49.25 -26.16
C ALA A 6 -22.77 48.09 -25.21
N ARG A 7 -21.57 48.21 -24.63
CA ARG A 7 -21.05 47.40 -23.52
C ARG A 7 -21.86 47.61 -22.22
N PRO A 8 -22.07 46.56 -21.40
CA PRO A 8 -22.66 46.71 -20.08
C PRO A 8 -21.66 47.31 -19.07
N LEU A 9 -22.18 48.19 -18.21
CA LEU A 9 -21.46 48.88 -17.15
C LEU A 9 -21.12 47.92 -15.99
N ALA A 10 -19.83 47.85 -15.66
CA ALA A 10 -19.31 47.13 -14.50
C ALA A 10 -19.86 47.73 -13.19
N ARG A 11 -20.53 46.91 -12.38
CA ARG A 11 -20.90 47.26 -11.00
C ARG A 11 -19.65 47.30 -10.13
N ARG A 12 -19.37 48.46 -9.53
CA ARG A 12 -18.33 48.65 -8.50
C ARG A 12 -18.69 47.80 -7.27
N ARG A 13 -17.85 46.83 -6.93
CA ARG A 13 -17.86 46.13 -5.65
C ARG A 13 -17.17 47.01 -4.60
N THR A 14 -17.88 47.36 -3.54
CA THR A 14 -17.33 47.91 -2.30
C THR A 14 -16.51 46.83 -1.56
N PRO A 15 -15.42 47.20 -0.87
CA PRO A 15 -14.61 46.25 -0.11
C PRO A 15 -15.33 45.88 1.20
N ALA A 16 -15.57 44.58 1.40
CA ALA A 16 -16.04 44.06 2.68
C ALA A 16 -14.88 44.05 3.68
N THR A 17 -15.14 44.65 4.84
CA THR A 17 -14.22 44.85 5.96
C THR A 17 -13.97 43.54 6.69
N ALA A 18 -12.70 43.20 6.96
CA ALA A 18 -12.31 42.02 7.72
C ALA A 18 -12.68 42.14 9.22
N PRO A 19 -13.20 41.07 9.86
CA PRO A 19 -13.32 41.01 11.31
C PRO A 19 -11.99 40.59 12.00
N PRO A 20 -11.75 41.01 13.25
CA PRO A 20 -10.43 40.95 13.88
C PRO A 20 -10.03 39.57 14.42
N ALA A 21 -8.73 39.31 14.36
CA ALA A 21 -8.05 38.16 14.95
C ALA A 21 -8.27 38.07 16.47
N ARG A 22 -8.83 36.95 16.93
CA ARG A 22 -8.92 36.61 18.36
C ARG A 22 -7.57 36.10 18.85
N ARG A 23 -6.82 36.99 19.51
CA ARG A 23 -5.63 36.64 20.30
C ARG A 23 -6.07 36.06 21.64
N GLY A 24 -5.79 34.77 21.86
CA GLY A 24 -5.91 34.14 23.17
C GLY A 24 -4.90 34.70 24.18
N PRO A 25 -5.22 34.73 25.48
CA PRO A 25 -4.41 35.42 26.47
C PRO A 25 -3.14 34.64 26.79
N ARG A 26 -2.00 35.33 26.67
CA ARG A 26 -0.72 34.95 27.27
C ARG A 26 -0.88 34.93 28.79
N ARG A 27 -0.76 33.75 29.39
CA ARG A 27 -0.54 33.62 30.84
C ARG A 27 0.96 33.45 31.07
N THR A 28 1.62 34.55 31.39
CA THR A 28 2.90 34.56 32.08
C THR A 28 2.63 34.57 33.58
N ALA A 29 3.01 33.51 34.28
CA ALA A 29 3.25 33.54 35.71
C ALA A 29 4.62 32.91 35.95
N ALA A 30 5.55 33.75 36.40
CA ALA A 30 6.85 33.35 36.91
C ALA A 30 6.71 32.79 38.32
N SER A 31 7.68 31.95 38.71
CA SER A 31 8.49 32.07 39.94
C SER A 31 8.62 30.76 40.75
N LEU A 32 9.89 30.37 40.99
CA LEU A 32 10.49 29.90 42.26
C LEU A 32 9.94 28.56 42.83
N THR A 33 10.68 27.54 43.28
CA THR A 33 12.01 27.43 43.92
C THR A 33 12.24 25.94 44.29
N ALA A 34 13.52 25.56 44.48
CA ALA A 34 14.05 24.44 45.30
C ALA A 34 13.69 23.00 44.85
N GLY A 35 14.61 22.05 44.66
CA GLY A 35 15.88 21.83 45.35
C GLY A 35 15.70 20.67 46.33
N ALA A 36 16.04 19.44 45.90
CA ALA A 36 16.45 18.35 46.79
C ALA A 36 17.02 17.19 45.96
N LEU A 37 18.36 17.14 45.89
CA LEU A 37 19.09 15.89 45.67
C LEU A 37 18.80 14.94 46.84
N VAL A 38 18.42 13.70 46.56
CA VAL A 38 18.60 12.60 47.50
C VAL A 38 19.42 11.53 46.80
N ALA A 39 20.70 11.49 47.16
CA ALA A 39 21.56 10.35 46.95
C ALA A 39 21.12 9.24 47.92
N LEU A 40 20.83 8.04 47.42
CA LEU A 40 20.90 6.82 48.24
C LEU A 40 22.10 6.00 47.79
N THR A 41 22.98 5.84 48.75
CA THR A 41 24.21 5.06 48.74
C THR A 41 23.96 3.56 48.71
N ALA A 42 24.94 2.88 48.14
CA ALA A 42 25.14 1.44 48.07
C ALA A 42 24.80 0.64 49.34
N ALA A 43 24.27 -0.57 49.13
CA ALA A 43 24.40 -1.69 50.05
C ALA A 43 24.91 -2.90 49.27
N CYS A 44 26.08 -3.39 49.68
CA CYS A 44 26.71 -4.62 49.21
C CYS A 44 25.89 -5.84 49.68
N GLY A 45 25.88 -6.89 48.86
CA GLY A 45 25.38 -8.21 49.25
C GLY A 45 25.90 -9.28 48.30
N ALA A 46 27.17 -9.67 48.46
CA ALA A 46 27.69 -10.89 47.85
C ALA A 46 27.20 -12.09 48.67
N SER A 47 26.50 -13.02 48.03
CA SER A 47 26.34 -14.40 48.48
C SER A 47 26.07 -15.25 47.26
N GLY A 48 27.06 -16.05 46.87
CA GLY A 48 26.93 -17.05 45.85
C GLY A 48 25.99 -18.17 46.29
N ALA A 49 25.17 -18.62 45.35
CA ALA A 49 24.56 -19.94 45.37
C ALA A 49 24.44 -20.39 43.91
N ASP A 50 25.08 -21.52 43.62
CA ASP A 50 25.01 -22.27 42.38
C ASP A 50 23.56 -22.45 41.92
N GLY A 51 23.21 -21.80 40.81
CA GLY A 51 22.03 -22.09 40.02
C GLY A 51 22.50 -22.48 38.64
N GLY A 52 22.44 -23.77 38.33
CA GLY A 52 22.86 -24.32 37.04
C GLY A 52 22.24 -23.54 35.89
N ALA A 53 23.11 -22.97 35.05
CA ALA A 53 22.72 -22.45 33.76
C ALA A 53 22.20 -23.63 32.92
N ALA A 54 20.88 -23.82 32.94
CA ALA A 54 20.21 -24.31 31.76
C ALA A 54 20.39 -23.22 30.70
N SER A 55 21.46 -23.33 29.92
CA SER A 55 21.53 -22.69 28.61
C SER A 55 20.46 -23.35 27.74
N GLY A 56 19.21 -22.94 27.96
CA GLY A 56 18.27 -22.89 26.86
C GLY A 56 18.88 -21.89 25.89
N SER A 57 19.29 -22.37 24.72
CA SER A 57 19.44 -21.51 23.55
C SER A 57 18.06 -20.92 23.29
N GLY A 58 17.73 -19.81 23.95
CA GLY A 58 16.61 -18.99 23.51
C GLY A 58 16.97 -18.55 22.10
N ALA A 59 16.19 -18.98 21.11
CA ALA A 59 16.30 -18.42 19.78
C ALA A 59 16.23 -16.89 19.94
N GLU A 60 17.20 -16.16 19.40
CA GLU A 60 17.07 -14.70 19.35
C GLU A 60 15.80 -14.37 18.57
N GLU A 61 14.90 -13.61 19.19
CA GLU A 61 13.70 -13.11 18.52
C GLU A 61 14.15 -12.22 17.36
N ARG A 62 13.80 -12.62 16.13
CA ARG A 62 14.11 -11.90 14.88
C ARG A 62 12.84 -11.45 14.21
N THR A 63 12.86 -10.24 13.66
CA THR A 63 11.76 -9.74 12.84
C THR A 63 12.18 -9.70 11.37
N LEU A 64 11.37 -10.32 10.51
CA LEU A 64 11.43 -10.15 9.07
C LEU A 64 10.41 -9.10 8.65
N THR A 65 10.85 -7.96 8.15
CA THR A 65 9.99 -6.85 7.72
C THR A 65 9.75 -6.91 6.22
N VAL A 66 8.49 -7.13 5.83
CA VAL A 66 8.09 -7.28 4.42
C VAL A 66 7.16 -6.13 4.04
N LEU A 67 7.59 -5.34 3.06
CA LEU A 67 6.77 -4.32 2.42
C LEU A 67 6.11 -4.93 1.18
N ALA A 68 4.78 -4.98 1.13
CA ALA A 68 4.08 -5.65 0.04
C ALA A 68 2.91 -4.83 -0.49
N ALA A 69 2.68 -4.90 -1.81
CA ALA A 69 1.53 -4.28 -2.46
C ALA A 69 0.22 -4.68 -1.78
N ALA A 70 -0.72 -3.73 -1.65
CA ALA A 70 -1.96 -3.94 -0.91
C ALA A 70 -2.80 -5.14 -1.40
N SER A 71 -2.77 -5.47 -2.69
CA SER A 71 -3.47 -6.64 -3.26
C SER A 71 -2.92 -7.98 -2.77
N LEU A 72 -1.69 -8.02 -2.23
CA LEU A 72 -1.05 -9.21 -1.69
C LEU A 72 -1.42 -9.48 -0.22
N ARG A 73 -2.24 -8.63 0.41
CA ARG A 73 -2.45 -8.61 1.86
C ARG A 73 -2.79 -9.97 2.44
N ASP A 74 -3.87 -10.55 1.95
CA ASP A 74 -4.46 -11.70 2.62
C ASP A 74 -3.63 -12.96 2.35
N VAL A 75 -3.15 -13.15 1.12
CA VAL A 75 -2.27 -14.28 0.76
C VAL A 75 -0.93 -14.25 1.48
N LEU A 76 -0.29 -13.09 1.61
CA LEU A 76 0.98 -13.00 2.34
C LEU A 76 0.78 -13.07 3.86
N THR A 77 -0.41 -12.76 4.37
CA THR A 77 -0.74 -12.99 5.79
C THR A 77 -0.83 -14.49 6.10
N GLU A 78 -1.39 -15.27 5.18
CA GLU A 78 -1.42 -16.73 5.30
C GLU A 78 -0.01 -17.33 5.20
N ILE A 79 0.76 -16.96 4.16
CA ILE A 79 2.14 -17.42 3.98
C ILE A 79 3.04 -17.02 5.18
N ALA A 80 2.81 -15.85 5.78
CA ALA A 80 3.51 -15.43 6.99
C ALA A 80 3.26 -16.36 8.18
N ALA A 81 2.01 -16.80 8.39
CA ALA A 81 1.70 -17.72 9.48
C ALA A 81 2.42 -19.06 9.31
N ASP A 82 2.51 -19.56 8.07
CA ASP A 82 3.23 -20.79 7.77
C ASP A 82 4.75 -20.62 7.94
N PHE A 83 5.30 -19.50 7.47
CA PHE A 83 6.71 -19.18 7.66
C PHE A 83 7.09 -19.07 9.14
N GLU A 84 6.29 -18.40 9.96
CA GLU A 84 6.54 -18.31 11.41
C GLU A 84 6.45 -19.69 12.10
N ALA A 85 5.58 -20.58 11.64
CA ALA A 85 5.44 -21.93 12.19
C ALA A 85 6.68 -22.80 11.91
N GLU A 86 7.37 -22.57 10.79
CA GLU A 86 8.59 -23.30 10.40
C GLU A 86 9.87 -22.67 10.95
N HIS A 87 9.83 -21.40 11.38
CA HIS A 87 11.00 -20.64 11.84
C HIS A 87 10.85 -20.18 13.31
N GLU A 88 11.27 -21.03 14.27
CA GLU A 88 11.19 -20.72 15.70
C GLU A 88 11.93 -19.41 16.05
N GLY A 89 11.25 -18.50 16.74
CA GLY A 89 11.79 -17.20 17.14
C GLY A 89 11.74 -16.13 16.05
N VAL A 90 11.12 -16.39 14.89
CA VAL A 90 10.90 -15.38 13.84
C VAL A 90 9.49 -14.81 13.94
N THR A 91 9.37 -13.51 13.67
CA THR A 91 8.10 -12.82 13.44
C THR A 91 8.15 -12.10 12.10
N VAL A 92 7.13 -12.27 11.27
CA VAL A 92 6.99 -11.59 9.98
C VAL A 92 6.14 -10.33 10.16
N ALA A 93 6.80 -9.17 10.12
CA ALA A 93 6.16 -7.87 10.15
C ALA A 93 5.75 -7.44 8.73
N LEU A 94 4.49 -7.69 8.38
CA LEU A 94 3.92 -7.29 7.09
C LEU A 94 3.44 -5.83 7.12
N SER A 95 3.78 -5.06 6.09
CA SER A 95 3.26 -3.72 5.85
C SER A 95 2.74 -3.59 4.43
N PHE A 96 1.48 -3.17 4.31
CA PHE A 96 0.77 -3.12 3.04
C PHE A 96 0.40 -1.70 2.65
N ALA A 97 0.70 -1.32 1.41
CA ALA A 97 0.31 -0.03 0.83
C ALA A 97 0.33 -0.08 -0.71
N GLY A 98 0.07 1.07 -1.36
CA GLY A 98 0.35 1.22 -2.78
C GLY A 98 1.84 1.02 -3.06
N SER A 99 2.19 0.23 -4.09
CA SER A 99 3.60 -0.12 -4.36
C SER A 99 4.49 1.11 -4.54
N SER A 100 3.96 2.20 -5.11
CA SER A 100 4.74 3.44 -5.30
C SER A 100 5.12 4.09 -3.97
N ASP A 101 4.24 4.05 -2.96
CA ASP A 101 4.54 4.57 -1.63
C ASP A 101 5.49 3.65 -0.87
N LEU A 102 5.42 2.34 -1.09
CA LEU A 102 6.38 1.38 -0.53
C LEU A 102 7.78 1.57 -1.13
N ALA A 103 7.88 1.75 -2.45
CA ALA A 103 9.15 2.10 -3.09
C ALA A 103 9.69 3.44 -2.57
N ASP A 104 8.82 4.46 -2.40
CA ASP A 104 9.23 5.73 -1.80
C ASP A 104 9.77 5.56 -0.37
N GLN A 105 9.20 4.65 0.42
CA GLN A 105 9.70 4.32 1.76
C GLN A 105 11.07 3.67 1.72
N VAL A 106 11.28 2.67 0.85
CA VAL A 106 12.58 2.00 0.69
C VAL A 106 13.65 3.01 0.26
N LEU A 107 13.36 3.83 -0.75
CA LEU A 107 14.28 4.87 -1.25
C LEU A 107 14.56 5.97 -0.20
N ALA A 108 13.68 6.13 0.79
CA ALA A 108 13.88 7.02 1.93
C ALA A 108 14.68 6.35 3.07
N GLY A 109 15.09 5.09 2.92
CA GLY A 109 15.87 4.34 3.91
C GLY A 109 15.02 3.65 4.98
N ALA A 110 13.78 3.27 4.67
CA ALA A 110 12.99 2.44 5.58
C ALA A 110 13.71 1.10 5.85
N PRO A 111 13.83 0.67 7.13
CA PRO A 111 14.50 -0.58 7.47
C PRO A 111 13.55 -1.76 7.18
N ALA A 112 13.54 -2.21 5.93
CA ALA A 112 12.76 -3.37 5.49
C ALA A 112 13.67 -4.41 4.82
N ASP A 113 13.25 -5.66 4.86
CA ASP A 113 14.04 -6.78 4.38
C ASP A 113 13.62 -7.26 2.99
N VAL A 114 12.32 -7.18 2.70
CA VAL A 114 11.74 -7.63 1.44
C VAL A 114 10.78 -6.58 0.90
N LEU A 115 10.80 -6.40 -0.42
CA LEU A 115 9.79 -5.61 -1.15
C LEU A 115 9.09 -6.50 -2.18
N ALA A 116 7.76 -6.46 -2.21
CA ALA A 116 6.92 -7.05 -3.26
C ALA A 116 6.02 -5.97 -3.89
N THR A 117 6.16 -5.71 -5.19
CA THR A 117 5.38 -4.68 -5.90
C THR A 117 4.35 -5.31 -6.85
N ALA A 118 3.37 -4.52 -7.27
CA ALA A 118 2.33 -4.94 -8.23
C ALA A 118 2.64 -4.54 -9.70
N ASP A 119 3.83 -4.02 -9.96
CA ASP A 119 4.40 -3.86 -11.31
C ASP A 119 5.93 -3.91 -11.25
N GLU A 120 6.56 -4.28 -12.37
CA GLU A 120 8.02 -4.24 -12.53
C GLU A 120 8.56 -2.81 -12.53
N ARG A 121 7.84 -1.86 -13.13
CA ARG A 121 8.23 -0.44 -13.20
C ARG A 121 8.51 0.17 -11.82
N THR A 122 7.72 -0.18 -10.80
CA THR A 122 7.94 0.33 -9.44
C THR A 122 9.11 -0.35 -8.76
N MET A 123 9.27 -1.67 -8.95
CA MET A 123 10.45 -2.40 -8.45
C MET A 123 11.75 -1.87 -9.07
N GLU A 124 11.73 -1.58 -10.37
CA GLU A 124 12.88 -1.09 -11.12
C GLU A 124 13.45 0.19 -10.53
N ARG A 125 12.61 1.10 -10.01
CA ARG A 125 13.06 2.31 -9.31
C ARG A 125 13.97 2.00 -8.10
N VAL A 126 13.64 0.93 -7.37
CA VAL A 126 14.38 0.49 -6.17
C VAL A 126 15.66 -0.24 -6.58
N VAL A 127 15.59 -1.04 -7.65
CA VAL A 127 16.76 -1.71 -8.23
C VAL A 127 17.77 -0.69 -8.80
N GLU A 128 17.30 0.32 -9.53
CA GLU A 128 18.14 1.39 -10.10
C GLU A 128 18.86 2.22 -9.03
N ALA A 129 18.22 2.40 -7.87
CA ALA A 129 18.83 3.05 -6.71
C ALA A 129 19.89 2.17 -6.01
N GLY A 130 19.90 0.87 -6.30
CA GLY A 130 20.80 -0.11 -5.68
C GLY A 130 20.27 -0.70 -4.36
N ASP A 131 19.02 -0.38 -4.00
CA ASP A 131 18.37 -0.82 -2.75
C ASP A 131 17.71 -2.20 -2.86
N ALA A 132 17.63 -2.77 -4.06
CA ALA A 132 17.19 -4.14 -4.33
C ALA A 132 18.02 -4.75 -5.46
N ARG A 133 18.11 -6.08 -5.51
CA ARG A 133 18.77 -6.81 -6.60
C ARG A 133 18.00 -8.07 -6.97
N ASP A 134 18.19 -8.50 -8.22
CA ASP A 134 17.70 -9.78 -8.75
C ASP A 134 16.21 -10.06 -8.44
N PRO A 135 15.28 -9.12 -8.75
CA PRO A 135 13.86 -9.32 -8.48
C PRO A 135 13.33 -10.54 -9.23
N VAL A 136 12.46 -11.31 -8.57
CA VAL A 136 11.83 -12.50 -9.11
C VAL A 136 10.34 -12.25 -9.29
N VAL A 137 9.83 -12.41 -10.52
CA VAL A 137 8.39 -12.37 -10.78
C VAL A 137 7.76 -13.65 -10.23
N PHE A 138 6.74 -13.49 -9.38
CA PHE A 138 6.13 -14.59 -8.64
C PHE A 138 4.61 -14.69 -8.83
N ALA A 139 3.97 -13.65 -9.37
CA ALA A 139 2.55 -13.66 -9.71
C ALA A 139 2.24 -12.70 -10.85
N THR A 140 1.07 -12.90 -11.47
CA THR A 140 0.44 -11.95 -12.38
C THR A 140 -0.98 -11.62 -11.94
N ASN A 141 -1.52 -10.50 -12.43
CA ASN A 141 -2.90 -10.12 -12.17
C ASN A 141 -3.45 -9.23 -13.30
N THR A 142 -4.77 -9.09 -13.37
CA THR A 142 -5.46 -8.24 -14.34
C THR A 142 -6.54 -7.43 -13.65
N LEU A 143 -6.84 -6.25 -14.21
CA LEU A 143 -7.93 -5.42 -13.72
C LEU A 143 -9.30 -6.01 -14.08
N THR A 144 -10.29 -5.66 -13.26
CA THR A 144 -11.71 -5.83 -13.48
C THR A 144 -12.45 -4.60 -12.95
N VAL A 145 -13.69 -4.42 -13.35
CA VAL A 145 -14.55 -3.41 -12.74
C VAL A 145 -15.35 -4.05 -11.61
N VAL A 146 -15.47 -3.33 -10.49
CA VAL A 146 -16.37 -3.65 -9.39
C VAL A 146 -17.38 -2.53 -9.19
N THR A 147 -18.57 -2.91 -8.76
CA THR A 147 -19.70 -2.02 -8.43
C THR A 147 -20.32 -2.45 -7.10
N PRO A 148 -21.20 -1.65 -6.47
CA PRO A 148 -22.04 -2.14 -5.38
C PRO A 148 -22.83 -3.41 -5.80
N PRO A 149 -23.22 -4.30 -4.87
CA PRO A 149 -23.79 -5.62 -5.20
C PRO A 149 -25.00 -5.59 -6.16
N ASP A 150 -25.85 -4.56 -6.05
CA ASP A 150 -27.04 -4.40 -6.89
C ASP A 150 -26.76 -3.63 -8.20
N ASN A 151 -25.52 -3.16 -8.41
CA ASN A 151 -25.08 -2.36 -9.55
C ASN A 151 -26.10 -1.28 -9.97
N PRO A 152 -26.38 -0.29 -9.10
CA PRO A 152 -27.45 0.68 -9.33
C PRO A 152 -27.21 1.60 -10.52
N ALA A 153 -25.95 1.75 -10.94
CA ALA A 153 -25.55 2.52 -12.12
C ALA A 153 -25.62 1.70 -13.42
N GLU A 154 -26.06 0.43 -13.36
CA GLU A 154 -26.24 -0.47 -14.51
C GLU A 154 -24.96 -0.61 -15.37
N VAL A 155 -23.78 -0.57 -14.74
CA VAL A 155 -22.49 -0.70 -15.44
C VAL A 155 -22.37 -2.09 -16.03
N THR A 156 -22.13 -2.17 -17.34
CA THR A 156 -21.97 -3.42 -18.09
C THR A 156 -20.60 -3.57 -18.73
N GLY A 157 -19.79 -2.51 -18.76
CA GLY A 157 -18.40 -2.55 -19.21
C GLY A 157 -17.72 -1.19 -19.14
N LEU A 158 -16.48 -1.11 -19.64
CA LEU A 158 -15.67 0.12 -19.62
C LEU A 158 -16.33 1.33 -20.27
N ALA A 159 -17.11 1.12 -21.34
CA ALA A 159 -17.73 2.23 -22.06
C ALA A 159 -18.70 3.03 -21.19
N ASP A 160 -19.40 2.37 -20.25
CA ASP A 160 -20.34 3.01 -19.33
C ASP A 160 -19.61 3.90 -18.31
N LEU A 161 -18.34 3.62 -18.04
CA LEU A 161 -17.49 4.39 -17.12
C LEU A 161 -17.02 5.74 -17.71
N ALA A 162 -17.31 6.01 -18.99
CA ALA A 162 -17.09 7.31 -19.60
C ALA A 162 -18.25 8.30 -19.38
N ASP A 163 -19.39 7.80 -18.87
CA ASP A 163 -20.57 8.61 -18.56
C ASP A 163 -20.32 9.49 -17.32
N ASP A 164 -20.74 10.76 -17.37
CA ASP A 164 -20.56 11.70 -16.27
C ASP A 164 -21.55 11.48 -15.11
N ASP A 165 -22.60 10.69 -15.32
CA ASP A 165 -23.55 10.26 -14.28
C ASP A 165 -23.02 9.08 -13.44
N VAL A 166 -21.91 8.43 -13.84
CA VAL A 166 -21.29 7.30 -13.11
C VAL A 166 -20.09 7.80 -12.30
N ARG A 167 -20.12 7.67 -10.97
CA ARG A 167 -18.99 8.04 -10.11
C ARG A 167 -17.92 6.96 -10.15
N VAL A 168 -16.94 7.11 -11.04
CA VAL A 168 -15.83 6.17 -11.18
C VAL A 168 -14.65 6.57 -10.30
N VAL A 169 -14.18 5.65 -9.48
CA VAL A 169 -12.94 5.80 -8.70
C VAL A 169 -11.89 4.84 -9.24
N VAL A 170 -10.69 5.35 -9.49
CA VAL A 170 -9.57 4.55 -9.98
C VAL A 170 -8.34 4.81 -9.11
N CYS A 171 -7.29 4.04 -9.35
CA CYS A 171 -5.99 4.35 -8.79
C CYS A 171 -5.33 5.53 -9.50
N ALA A 172 -4.51 6.31 -8.80
CA ALA A 172 -3.72 7.37 -9.40
C ALA A 172 -2.72 6.83 -10.45
N PRO A 173 -2.46 7.52 -11.58
CA PRO A 173 -1.59 7.02 -12.66
C PRO A 173 -0.18 6.57 -12.24
N ARG A 174 0.34 7.14 -11.15
CA ARG A 174 1.68 6.80 -10.62
C ARG A 174 1.73 5.44 -9.90
N VAL A 175 0.60 4.86 -9.51
CA VAL A 175 0.52 3.57 -8.82
C VAL A 175 0.17 2.44 -9.79
N PRO A 176 0.55 1.17 -9.52
CA PRO A 176 0.44 0.10 -10.51
C PRO A 176 -0.96 -0.12 -11.11
N CYS A 177 -2.01 -0.10 -10.30
CA CYS A 177 -3.39 -0.24 -10.77
C CYS A 177 -3.86 0.98 -11.60
N GLY A 178 -3.28 2.16 -11.39
CA GLY A 178 -3.59 3.36 -12.16
C GLY A 178 -2.90 3.34 -13.52
N ALA A 179 -1.62 2.97 -13.54
CA ALA A 179 -0.90 2.74 -14.80
C ALA A 179 -1.56 1.63 -15.64
N ALA A 180 -2.04 0.56 -14.99
CA ALA A 180 -2.81 -0.48 -15.67
C ALA A 180 -4.18 0.04 -16.16
N THR A 181 -4.85 0.91 -15.40
CA THR A 181 -6.10 1.56 -15.84
C THR A 181 -5.89 2.39 -17.10
N ASP A 182 -4.84 3.22 -17.13
CA ASP A 182 -4.50 4.02 -18.33
C ASP A 182 -4.23 3.11 -19.54
N ALA A 183 -3.52 1.98 -19.36
CA ALA A 183 -3.27 1.02 -20.42
C ALA A 183 -4.55 0.31 -20.92
N VAL A 184 -5.50 0.05 -20.01
CA VAL A 184 -6.82 -0.50 -20.35
C VAL A 184 -7.66 0.51 -21.14
N GLU A 185 -7.65 1.78 -20.73
CA GLU A 185 -8.30 2.88 -21.47
C GLU A 185 -7.74 3.03 -22.90
N ASP A 186 -6.41 3.00 -23.03
CA ASP A 186 -5.73 3.06 -24.32
C ASP A 186 -6.09 1.87 -25.23
N ALA A 187 -6.13 0.66 -24.66
CA ALA A 187 -6.52 -0.55 -25.39
C ALA A 187 -7.99 -0.53 -25.83
N ALA A 188 -8.88 0.02 -24.99
CA ALA A 188 -10.30 0.16 -25.26
C ALA A 188 -10.63 1.34 -26.19
N GLY A 189 -9.75 2.35 -26.28
CA GLY A 189 -10.06 3.63 -26.91
C GLY A 189 -11.14 4.41 -26.14
N VAL A 190 -11.21 4.24 -24.82
CA VAL A 190 -12.20 4.86 -23.93
C VAL A 190 -11.46 5.80 -22.98
N SER A 191 -12.10 6.91 -22.59
CA SER A 191 -11.61 7.79 -21.52
C SER A 191 -12.64 7.83 -20.41
N LEU A 192 -12.28 7.33 -19.23
CA LEU A 192 -13.16 7.24 -18.07
C LEU A 192 -13.44 8.61 -17.46
N HIS A 193 -14.65 8.80 -16.94
CA HIS A 193 -15.00 9.96 -16.12
C HIS A 193 -14.65 9.70 -14.65
N ARG A 194 -13.41 10.02 -14.28
CA ARG A 194 -12.85 9.78 -12.94
C ARG A 194 -13.32 10.87 -11.96
N VAL A 195 -13.95 10.49 -10.85
CA VAL A 195 -14.31 11.42 -9.77
C VAL A 195 -13.27 11.48 -8.65
N SER A 196 -12.42 10.46 -8.54
CA SER A 196 -11.33 10.37 -7.56
C SER A 196 -10.23 9.43 -8.04
N GLU A 197 -9.01 9.66 -7.54
CA GLU A 197 -7.83 8.84 -7.78
C GLU A 197 -7.20 8.44 -6.45
N GLU A 198 -7.00 7.14 -6.22
CA GLU A 198 -6.53 6.60 -4.95
C GLU A 198 -5.08 6.14 -4.97
N ALA A 199 -4.47 6.06 -3.79
CA ALA A 199 -3.08 5.64 -3.61
C ALA A 199 -2.90 4.11 -3.66
N SER A 200 -3.97 3.34 -3.47
CA SER A 200 -3.93 1.87 -3.51
C SER A 200 -5.24 1.30 -4.06
N VAL A 201 -5.16 0.05 -4.55
CA VAL A 201 -6.33 -0.66 -5.05
C VAL A 201 -7.35 -0.96 -3.95
N THR A 202 -6.89 -1.17 -2.71
CA THR A 202 -7.76 -1.37 -1.56
C THR A 202 -8.54 -0.12 -1.18
N ASP A 203 -7.99 1.07 -1.45
CA ASP A 203 -8.71 2.34 -1.25
C ASP A 203 -9.82 2.51 -2.29
N VAL A 204 -9.58 2.11 -3.55
CA VAL A 204 -10.61 2.06 -4.60
C VAL A 204 -11.74 1.12 -4.19
N LEU A 205 -11.40 -0.12 -3.81
CA LEU A 205 -12.37 -1.11 -3.35
C LEU A 205 -13.16 -0.59 -2.13
N GLY A 206 -12.47 0.06 -1.19
CA GLY A 206 -13.09 0.68 -0.01
C GLY A 206 -14.15 1.72 -0.38
N LYS A 207 -13.89 2.58 -1.37
CA LYS A 207 -14.84 3.60 -1.83
C LYS A 207 -16.06 3.02 -2.57
N VAL A 208 -15.88 1.92 -3.29
CA VAL A 208 -17.00 1.21 -3.94
C VAL A 208 -17.87 0.54 -2.88
N THR A 209 -17.26 -0.20 -1.96
CA THR A 209 -17.97 -0.92 -0.89
C THR A 209 -18.63 0.02 0.14
N SER A 210 -18.11 1.24 0.33
CA SER A 210 -18.73 2.27 1.17
C SER A 210 -19.85 3.06 0.48
N GLY A 211 -20.04 2.89 -0.83
CA GLY A 211 -21.03 3.63 -1.64
C GLY A 211 -20.60 5.05 -2.03
N GLU A 212 -19.34 5.42 -1.78
CA GLU A 212 -18.75 6.68 -2.22
C GLU A 212 -18.56 6.73 -3.75
N ALA A 213 -18.42 5.56 -4.38
CA ALA A 213 -18.30 5.37 -5.83
C ALA A 213 -19.37 4.42 -6.36
N ASP A 214 -19.74 4.59 -7.62
CA ASP A 214 -20.66 3.67 -8.33
C ASP A 214 -19.89 2.53 -9.00
N ALA A 215 -18.64 2.78 -9.38
CA ALA A 215 -17.75 1.79 -9.94
C ALA A 215 -16.28 2.09 -9.62
N GLY A 216 -15.44 1.07 -9.67
CA GLY A 216 -14.00 1.25 -9.66
C GLY A 216 -13.26 0.11 -10.32
N LEU A 217 -12.04 0.39 -10.78
CA LEU A 217 -11.15 -0.61 -11.34
C LEU A 217 -10.23 -1.15 -10.24
N VAL A 218 -10.28 -2.46 -10.04
CA VAL A 218 -9.50 -3.21 -9.04
C VAL A 218 -8.91 -4.47 -9.67
N TYR A 219 -8.02 -5.19 -8.98
CA TYR A 219 -7.58 -6.48 -9.50
C TYR A 219 -8.64 -7.57 -9.31
N VAL A 220 -8.62 -8.60 -10.15
CA VAL A 220 -9.53 -9.74 -10.02
C VAL A 220 -9.42 -10.43 -8.65
N THR A 221 -8.25 -10.40 -8.02
CA THR A 221 -8.02 -10.92 -6.67
C THR A 221 -8.72 -10.09 -5.60
N ASP A 222 -8.71 -8.75 -5.73
CA ASP A 222 -9.39 -7.86 -4.78
C ASP A 222 -10.92 -8.02 -4.88
N ALA A 223 -11.43 -8.15 -6.12
CA ALA A 223 -12.84 -8.43 -6.37
C ALA A 223 -13.29 -9.78 -5.80
N ARG A 224 -12.47 -10.83 -5.96
CA ARG A 224 -12.70 -12.15 -5.36
C ARG A 224 -12.76 -12.08 -3.85
N LEU A 225 -11.83 -11.34 -3.24
CA LEU A 225 -11.75 -11.17 -1.81
C LEU A 225 -12.98 -10.45 -1.25
N ALA A 226 -13.46 -9.41 -1.94
CA ALA A 226 -14.68 -8.69 -1.56
C ALA A 226 -15.94 -9.56 -1.66
N GLY A 227 -15.92 -10.60 -2.51
CA GLY A 227 -16.98 -11.60 -2.56
C GLY A 227 -18.35 -11.00 -2.85
N GLN A 228 -19.27 -11.08 -1.89
CA GLN A 228 -20.64 -10.59 -2.03
C GLN A 228 -20.80 -9.08 -1.77
N ASP A 229 -19.74 -8.41 -1.32
CA ASP A 229 -19.78 -6.96 -1.04
C ASP A 229 -19.68 -6.12 -2.32
N VAL A 230 -19.41 -6.75 -3.47
CA VAL A 230 -19.36 -6.12 -4.79
C VAL A 230 -19.99 -7.00 -5.87
N ALA A 231 -20.41 -6.39 -6.97
CA ALA A 231 -20.66 -7.08 -8.23
C ALA A 231 -19.50 -6.82 -9.20
N VAL A 232 -19.09 -7.88 -9.91
CA VAL A 232 -17.97 -7.85 -10.87
C VAL A 232 -18.49 -7.65 -12.28
N VAL A 233 -17.87 -6.72 -13.01
CA VAL A 233 -18.11 -6.47 -14.43
C VAL A 233 -16.84 -6.80 -15.19
N ASP A 234 -16.96 -7.70 -16.18
CA ASP A 234 -15.84 -8.18 -16.98
C ASP A 234 -15.21 -7.05 -17.81
N VAL A 235 -13.88 -7.05 -17.86
CA VAL A 235 -13.08 -6.09 -18.64
C VAL A 235 -12.14 -6.86 -19.57
N PRO A 236 -12.59 -7.30 -20.75
CA PRO A 236 -11.75 -8.09 -21.65
C PRO A 236 -10.49 -7.34 -22.11
N GLU A 237 -10.52 -6.01 -22.14
CA GLU A 237 -9.39 -5.15 -22.48
C GLU A 237 -8.26 -5.20 -21.44
N ALA A 238 -8.55 -5.65 -20.21
CA ALA A 238 -7.54 -5.85 -19.16
C ALA A 238 -6.50 -6.91 -19.53
N ALA A 239 -6.79 -7.79 -20.51
CA ALA A 239 -5.80 -8.71 -21.06
C ALA A 239 -4.61 -8.00 -21.74
N ALA A 240 -4.76 -6.73 -22.13
CA ALA A 240 -3.67 -5.91 -22.67
C ALA A 240 -2.78 -5.26 -21.57
N ALA A 241 -3.21 -5.33 -20.31
CA ALA A 241 -2.58 -4.69 -19.17
C ALA A 241 -2.39 -5.70 -18.01
N VAL A 242 -1.62 -6.76 -18.28
CA VAL A 242 -1.27 -7.74 -17.25
C VAL A 242 -0.20 -7.17 -16.33
N ASN A 243 -0.52 -7.07 -15.05
CA ASN A 243 0.43 -6.68 -14.02
C ASN A 243 1.28 -7.88 -13.62
N THR A 244 2.60 -7.70 -13.59
CA THR A 244 3.57 -8.65 -13.08
C THR A 244 4.03 -8.23 -11.69
N TYR A 245 4.11 -9.19 -10.77
CA TYR A 245 4.44 -8.94 -9.36
C TYR A 245 5.85 -9.45 -9.10
N PRO A 246 6.86 -8.57 -9.02
CA PRO A 246 8.18 -8.95 -8.57
C PRO A 246 8.33 -8.86 -7.05
N VAL A 247 9.16 -9.73 -6.49
CA VAL A 247 9.64 -9.69 -5.10
C VAL A 247 11.17 -9.66 -5.09
N ALA A 248 11.76 -8.92 -4.16
CA ALA A 248 13.21 -8.84 -4.00
C ALA A 248 13.61 -8.69 -2.53
N VAL A 249 14.77 -9.25 -2.18
CA VAL A 249 15.48 -8.91 -0.94
C VAL A 249 16.08 -7.51 -1.06
N LEU A 250 15.91 -6.71 -0.02
CA LEU A 250 16.41 -5.34 0.05
C LEU A 250 17.84 -5.29 0.57
N ALA A 251 18.58 -4.27 0.14
CA ALA A 251 19.95 -4.03 0.58
C ALA A 251 20.06 -3.88 2.11
N ALA A 252 19.04 -3.30 2.75
CA ALA A 252 18.99 -3.14 4.20
C ALA A 252 19.05 -4.47 4.97
N ALA A 253 18.47 -5.56 4.45
CA ALA A 253 18.62 -6.90 5.04
C ALA A 253 20.09 -7.36 5.01
N SER A 254 20.77 -7.13 3.88
CA SER A 254 22.19 -7.45 3.72
C SER A 254 23.10 -6.61 4.64
N GLU A 255 22.73 -5.35 4.86
CA GLU A 255 23.45 -4.46 5.77
C GLU A 255 23.24 -4.84 7.24
N ALA A 256 22.08 -5.39 7.59
CA ALA A 256 21.77 -5.90 8.93
C ALA A 256 22.58 -7.16 9.29
N GLY A 257 22.97 -7.96 8.29
CA GLY A 257 23.89 -9.08 8.46
C GLY A 257 23.53 -10.29 7.59
N PRO A 258 24.43 -11.28 7.49
CA PRO A 258 24.20 -12.46 6.65
C PRO A 258 22.96 -13.26 7.08
N ASP A 259 22.72 -13.41 8.39
CA ASP A 259 21.59 -14.18 8.91
C ASP A 259 20.24 -13.52 8.60
N GLN A 260 20.18 -12.19 8.50
CA GLN A 260 18.97 -11.45 8.11
C GLN A 260 18.74 -11.55 6.60
N ALA A 261 19.82 -11.43 5.81
CA ALA A 261 19.75 -11.62 4.36
C ALA A 261 19.29 -13.04 4.00
N GLU A 262 19.77 -14.06 4.73
CA GLU A 262 19.35 -15.45 4.56
C GLU A 262 17.87 -15.63 4.89
N LEU A 263 17.39 -15.08 6.02
CA LEU A 263 15.97 -15.13 6.39
C LEU A 263 15.06 -14.43 5.35
N ALA A 264 15.50 -13.29 4.81
CA ALA A 264 14.79 -12.59 3.75
C ALA A 264 14.76 -13.41 2.44
N GLN A 265 15.85 -14.11 2.12
CA GLN A 265 15.91 -14.99 0.96
C GLN A 265 15.02 -16.21 1.13
N GLU A 266 14.98 -16.84 2.31
CA GLU A 266 14.07 -17.95 2.63
C GLU A 266 12.61 -17.56 2.41
N TRP A 267 12.22 -16.33 2.79
CA TRP A 267 10.90 -15.78 2.50
C TRP A 267 10.64 -15.64 1.00
N VAL A 268 11.59 -15.07 0.24
CA VAL A 268 11.48 -14.96 -1.22
C VAL A 268 11.34 -16.34 -1.86
N ASP A 269 12.11 -17.32 -1.39
CA ASP A 269 12.08 -18.70 -1.88
C ASP A 269 10.73 -19.37 -1.57
N LEU A 270 10.15 -19.14 -0.38
CA LEU A 270 8.82 -19.64 -0.04
C LEU A 270 7.74 -19.05 -0.95
N VAL A 271 7.71 -17.72 -1.08
CA VAL A 271 6.71 -17.01 -1.90
C VAL A 271 6.82 -17.38 -3.38
N THR A 272 8.04 -17.55 -3.88
CA THR A 272 8.31 -17.88 -5.29
C THR A 272 8.29 -19.39 -5.57
N GLY A 273 8.29 -20.23 -4.53
CA GLY A 273 8.28 -21.69 -4.61
C GLY A 273 6.88 -22.29 -4.79
N ASP A 274 6.80 -23.61 -4.78
CA ASP A 274 5.55 -24.33 -5.10
C ASP A 274 4.41 -23.97 -4.13
N ALA A 275 4.69 -23.93 -2.82
CA ALA A 275 3.69 -23.61 -1.80
C ALA A 275 3.16 -22.18 -1.92
N GLY A 276 4.05 -21.19 -2.08
CA GLY A 276 3.65 -19.80 -2.28
C GLY A 276 2.85 -19.61 -3.56
N ARG A 277 3.27 -20.25 -4.66
CA ARG A 277 2.54 -20.22 -5.94
C ARG A 277 1.15 -20.87 -5.86
N GLU A 278 1.01 -21.96 -5.09
CA GLU A 278 -0.29 -22.59 -4.85
C GLU A 278 -1.22 -21.65 -4.08
N ALA A 279 -0.74 -21.05 -2.98
CA ALA A 279 -1.51 -20.07 -2.21
C ALA A 279 -1.93 -18.84 -3.05
N LEU A 280 -1.03 -18.35 -3.92
CA LEU A 280 -1.33 -17.27 -4.86
C LEU A 280 -2.38 -17.68 -5.90
N ALA A 281 -2.28 -18.87 -6.47
CA ALA A 281 -3.26 -19.39 -7.42
C ALA A 281 -4.65 -19.55 -6.78
N ASP A 282 -4.70 -20.05 -5.55
CA ASP A 282 -5.94 -20.19 -4.76
C ASP A 282 -6.58 -18.82 -4.45
N ALA A 283 -5.75 -17.81 -4.15
CA ALA A 283 -6.18 -16.42 -4.02
C ALA A 283 -6.60 -15.77 -5.36
N GLY A 284 -6.30 -16.40 -6.49
CA GLY A 284 -6.72 -15.98 -7.83
C GLY A 284 -5.70 -15.16 -8.62
N PHE A 285 -4.44 -15.12 -8.16
CA PHE A 285 -3.36 -14.60 -8.97
C PHE A 285 -3.05 -15.54 -10.14
N GLY A 286 -2.57 -14.97 -11.24
CA GLY A 286 -2.01 -15.73 -12.35
C GLY A 286 -0.58 -16.17 -12.07
N ALA A 287 -0.12 -17.17 -12.82
CA ALA A 287 1.28 -17.60 -12.79
C ALA A 287 2.20 -16.53 -13.42
N PRO A 288 3.49 -16.50 -13.04
CA PRO A 288 4.55 -15.75 -13.74
C PRO A 288 4.67 -16.08 -15.24
#